data_AF-A0A0E3LHX0-F1
#
_entry.id   AF-A0A0E3LHX0-F1
#
_cell.length_a   1.000
_cell.length_b   1.000
_cell.length_c   1.000
_cell.angle_alpha   90.00
_cell.angle_beta   90.00
_cell.angle_gamma   90.00
#
_symmetry.space_group_name_H-M   'P 1'
#
loop_
_entity.id
_entity.type
_entity.pdbx_description
1 polymer ?
#
loop_
_entity_poly.entity_id
_entity_poly.type
_entity_poly.pdbx_seq_one_letter_code
_entity_poly.pdbx_strand_id
1 'polypeptide(L)'
;MTGKRVGLVIGNNYPDSDKKLRFAVADALAMKEVLLNKDICGFDEVIDLVDRTSKEALVEVEKILKRVDSNLVFIYFSGHGKKDFENDLCLLFNDTEEDTLMATSLTFDFINKCRRYPSRKSVIIILDCCYSGAAGTRDTSDVIEALKKHSGSGTIILTSTGLTGSPAAREEKKFGHGVFTNYLIEGLEKGYADKGNGYISIEELYDYAFEKTKSEGYQSPKKEGNIEGSIFIGRNPQKIRENEYNLKKSKLLSEYIRTLHPLILNESLTVLRKAYDVPPSLESVEETMYDLLNSLLKSELQPDNYSDAVQHLKGISTGSDSSQNMNNVGKSNTAVSISENKEPPVNSEEPNIPKTFTSPSTGMEFVLIPAGEFMMGSHSLEKGRFDDEDPAHKVTIGYSFYMGKYPVTQKQWKKVMGDNPSTFKGESRPVESIFWEDVQEFIKKLNKNEGASKYRLPSEAEWEYCCRASTQTRYFFGDNESKLDEYAWYDDNSGSETHPVGQKKSNKWGLYDIVGNVWEWVQDKWHHNYLVTPSDGSAWEDDYSSSHVVRGGSWSYPARRCRSADRRRNLPESCKSDIGFRLLKKL
;
A
#
# COMPACT_ATOMS: atom_id res chain seq x y z
N MET A 1 12.83 -17.87 5.14
CA MET A 1 13.04 -18.94 4.13
C MET A 1 14.50 -19.32 4.15
N THR A 2 14.86 -20.47 4.75
CA THR A 2 16.25 -20.94 4.84
C THR A 2 16.33 -22.40 4.39
N GLY A 3 17.43 -22.74 3.71
CA GLY A 3 17.68 -24.06 3.14
C GLY A 3 17.18 -24.24 1.71
N LYS A 4 17.65 -25.30 1.05
CA LYS A 4 17.50 -25.50 -0.39
C LYS A 4 16.05 -25.85 -0.76
N ARG A 5 15.54 -25.25 -1.84
CA ARG A 5 14.17 -25.36 -2.33
C ARG A 5 14.20 -25.82 -3.77
N VAL A 6 13.49 -26.90 -4.07
CA VAL A 6 13.48 -27.49 -5.41
C VAL A 6 12.04 -27.64 -5.91
N GLY A 7 11.84 -27.36 -7.20
CA GLY A 7 10.55 -27.41 -7.86
C GLY A 7 10.54 -28.44 -8.99
N LEU A 8 9.36 -29.01 -9.25
CA LEU A 8 9.05 -29.79 -10.43
C LEU A 8 7.72 -29.28 -10.99
N VAL A 9 7.72 -28.74 -12.20
CA VAL A 9 6.50 -28.35 -12.91
C VAL A 9 6.25 -29.33 -14.06
N ILE A 10 5.01 -29.79 -14.20
CA ILE A 10 4.61 -30.75 -15.22
C ILE A 10 3.43 -30.15 -15.97
N GLY A 11 3.56 -30.02 -17.29
CA GLY A 11 2.52 -29.49 -18.16
C GLY A 11 2.34 -30.41 -19.36
N ASN A 12 1.20 -31.08 -19.46
CA ASN A 12 1.00 -32.11 -20.49
C ASN A 12 -0.32 -31.99 -21.24
N ASN A 13 -0.23 -32.23 -22.53
CA ASN A 13 -1.37 -32.37 -23.44
C ASN A 13 -1.65 -33.86 -23.72
N TYR A 14 -2.66 -34.42 -23.06
CA TYR A 14 -3.14 -35.78 -23.34
C TYR A 14 -3.95 -35.79 -24.65
N PRO A 15 -3.57 -36.59 -25.68
CA PRO A 15 -4.16 -36.51 -27.01
C PRO A 15 -5.60 -37.05 -27.07
N ASP A 16 -5.94 -38.05 -26.25
CA ASP A 16 -7.19 -38.81 -26.33
C ASP A 16 -8.26 -38.32 -25.35
N SER A 17 -8.34 -37.01 -25.10
CA SER A 17 -9.40 -36.39 -24.30
C SER A 17 -10.47 -35.71 -25.14
N ASP A 18 -11.74 -35.90 -24.79
CA ASP A 18 -12.88 -35.16 -25.34
C ASP A 18 -12.80 -33.63 -25.07
N LYS A 19 -12.00 -33.20 -24.09
CA LYS A 19 -11.75 -31.79 -23.78
C LYS A 19 -10.29 -31.46 -24.00
N LYS A 20 -9.95 -30.68 -25.02
CA LYS A 20 -8.58 -30.16 -25.18
C LYS A 20 -8.28 -29.10 -24.13
N LEU A 21 -7.40 -29.39 -23.19
CA LEU A 21 -6.66 -28.37 -22.43
C LEU A 21 -5.68 -27.67 -23.39
N ARG A 22 -5.66 -26.34 -23.37
CA ARG A 22 -4.93 -25.45 -24.28
C ARG A 22 -3.75 -24.79 -23.60
N PHE A 23 -3.73 -24.72 -22.28
CA PHE A 23 -2.76 -23.94 -21.51
C PHE A 23 -1.96 -24.76 -20.51
N ALA A 24 -2.13 -26.07 -20.43
CA ALA A 24 -1.40 -26.93 -19.49
C ALA A 24 0.13 -26.73 -19.52
N VAL A 25 0.70 -26.60 -20.71
CA VAL A 25 2.12 -26.29 -20.90
C VAL A 25 2.47 -24.86 -20.47
N ALA A 26 1.64 -23.88 -20.88
CA ALA A 26 1.85 -22.47 -20.55
C ALA A 26 1.79 -22.21 -19.04
N ASP A 27 0.86 -22.88 -18.37
CA ASP A 27 0.67 -22.88 -16.92
C ASP A 27 1.92 -23.39 -16.18
N ALA A 28 2.46 -24.55 -16.60
CA ALA A 28 3.66 -25.12 -15.99
C ALA A 28 4.88 -24.19 -16.18
N LEU A 29 5.06 -23.63 -17.38
CA LEU A 29 6.17 -22.71 -17.66
C LEU A 29 6.03 -21.41 -16.87
N ALA A 30 4.85 -20.81 -16.81
CA ALA A 30 4.63 -19.58 -16.05
C ALA A 30 4.84 -19.81 -14.54
N MET A 31 4.37 -20.93 -13.99
CA MET A 31 4.66 -21.30 -12.61
C MET A 31 6.16 -21.47 -12.35
N LYS A 32 6.91 -22.07 -13.29
CA LYS A 32 8.38 -22.19 -13.18
C LYS A 32 9.06 -20.82 -13.09
N GLU A 33 8.67 -19.87 -13.93
CA GLU A 33 9.24 -18.51 -13.91
C GLU A 33 9.05 -17.85 -12.55
N VAL A 34 7.85 -17.93 -11.98
CA VAL A 34 7.54 -17.37 -10.65
C VAL A 34 8.32 -18.05 -9.52
N LEU A 35 8.48 -19.38 -9.59
CA LEU A 35 9.23 -20.13 -8.59
C LEU A 35 10.73 -19.81 -8.64
N LEU A 36 11.31 -19.64 -9.83
CA LEU A 36 12.72 -19.30 -10.02
C LEU A 36 13.02 -17.83 -9.68
N ASN A 37 12.04 -16.94 -9.78
CA ASN A 37 12.23 -15.52 -9.50
C ASN A 37 12.75 -15.31 -8.06
N LYS A 38 13.99 -14.83 -7.92
CA LYS A 38 14.70 -14.66 -6.64
C LYS A 38 14.06 -13.66 -5.70
N ASP A 39 13.33 -12.68 -6.24
CA ASP A 39 12.66 -11.65 -5.46
C ASP A 39 11.29 -12.11 -4.97
N ILE A 40 10.72 -13.12 -5.62
CA ILE A 40 9.42 -13.69 -5.21
C ILE A 40 9.66 -14.98 -4.41
N CYS A 41 9.95 -16.09 -5.09
CA CYS A 41 10.03 -17.41 -4.47
C CYS A 41 11.47 -17.87 -4.23
N GLY A 42 12.38 -17.59 -5.17
CA GLY A 42 13.81 -17.92 -5.07
C GLY A 42 14.09 -19.41 -4.87
N PHE A 43 13.45 -20.27 -5.66
CA PHE A 43 13.81 -21.69 -5.70
C PHE A 43 15.20 -21.85 -6.33
N ASP A 44 16.01 -22.74 -5.76
CA ASP A 44 17.36 -22.99 -6.24
C ASP A 44 17.36 -23.71 -7.60
N GLU A 45 16.33 -24.51 -7.84
CA GLU A 45 16.15 -25.28 -9.06
C GLU A 45 14.67 -25.59 -9.29
N VAL A 46 14.20 -25.44 -10.52
CA VAL A 46 12.86 -25.86 -10.94
C VAL A 46 12.99 -26.65 -12.24
N ILE A 47 12.70 -27.94 -12.17
CA ILE A 47 12.71 -28.85 -13.31
C ILE A 47 11.36 -28.74 -14.01
N ASP A 48 11.35 -28.56 -15.34
CA ASP A 48 10.13 -28.62 -16.14
C ASP A 48 10.03 -29.93 -16.93
N LEU A 49 8.82 -30.50 -16.93
CA LEU A 49 8.43 -31.65 -17.73
C LEU A 49 7.22 -31.26 -18.59
N VAL A 50 7.53 -30.62 -19.70
CA VAL A 50 6.54 -30.20 -20.70
C VAL A 50 6.40 -31.25 -21.79
N ASP A 51 5.20 -31.78 -21.98
CA ASP A 51 4.85 -32.80 -22.98
C ASP A 51 5.83 -34.00 -22.99
N ARG A 52 6.28 -34.40 -21.79
CA ARG A 52 7.17 -35.55 -21.57
C ARG A 52 6.37 -36.83 -21.36
N THR A 53 7.04 -37.97 -21.46
CA THR A 53 6.42 -39.28 -21.24
C THR A 53 6.20 -39.55 -19.75
N SER A 54 5.24 -40.44 -19.45
CA SER A 54 4.95 -40.93 -18.11
C SER A 54 6.20 -41.51 -17.44
N LYS A 55 7.01 -42.26 -18.20
CA LYS A 55 8.29 -42.83 -17.73
C LYS A 55 9.28 -41.78 -17.28
N GLU A 56 9.46 -40.71 -18.07
CA GLU A 56 10.37 -39.62 -17.72
C GLU A 56 9.91 -38.89 -16.46
N ALA A 57 8.60 -38.68 -16.32
CA ALA A 57 8.04 -38.06 -15.13
C ALA A 57 8.16 -38.91 -13.87
N LEU A 58 7.90 -40.22 -13.96
CA LEU A 58 8.11 -41.16 -12.85
C LEU A 58 9.56 -41.09 -12.34
N VAL A 59 10.53 -41.09 -13.26
CA VAL A 59 11.96 -41.01 -12.94
C VAL A 59 12.31 -39.70 -12.24
N GLU A 60 11.85 -38.55 -12.75
CA GLU A 60 12.18 -37.24 -12.16
C GLU A 60 11.46 -36.99 -10.83
N VAL A 61 10.20 -37.44 -10.68
CA VAL A 61 9.47 -37.41 -9.41
C VAL A 61 10.22 -38.23 -8.35
N GLU A 62 10.69 -39.43 -8.70
CA GLU A 62 11.48 -40.26 -7.78
C GLU A 62 12.80 -39.57 -7.40
N LYS A 63 13.51 -38.99 -8.37
CA LYS A 63 14.77 -38.27 -8.13
C LYS A 63 14.57 -37.07 -7.22
N ILE A 64 13.60 -36.19 -7.50
CA ILE A 64 13.42 -34.95 -6.74
C ILE A 64 12.97 -35.26 -5.30
N LEU A 65 12.10 -36.24 -5.10
CA LEU A 65 11.65 -36.66 -3.77
C LEU A 65 12.75 -37.39 -2.98
N LYS A 66 13.77 -37.96 -3.63
CA LYS A 66 14.96 -38.56 -2.98
C LYS A 66 16.02 -37.54 -2.54
N ARG A 67 16.04 -36.31 -3.07
CA ARG A 67 17.10 -35.32 -2.77
C ARG A 67 17.19 -34.96 -1.29
N VAL A 68 18.26 -35.34 -0.61
CA VAL A 68 18.37 -35.22 0.86
C VAL A 68 18.71 -33.79 1.32
N ASP A 69 19.21 -32.95 0.42
CA ASP A 69 19.67 -31.59 0.70
C ASP A 69 18.58 -30.50 0.61
N SER A 70 17.36 -30.86 0.17
CA SER A 70 16.24 -29.91 0.04
C SER A 70 15.32 -29.90 1.26
N ASN A 71 14.97 -28.71 1.74
CA ASN A 71 14.03 -28.48 2.84
C ASN A 71 12.56 -28.40 2.36
N LEU A 72 12.36 -27.95 1.12
CA LEU A 72 11.05 -27.82 0.48
C LEU A 72 11.08 -28.39 -0.93
N VAL A 73 10.13 -29.27 -1.23
CA VAL A 73 9.86 -29.77 -2.59
C VAL A 73 8.50 -29.25 -3.03
N PHE A 74 8.44 -28.60 -4.19
CA PHE A 74 7.21 -28.09 -4.78
C PHE A 74 6.93 -28.82 -6.09
N ILE A 75 5.81 -29.53 -6.18
CA ILE A 75 5.37 -30.24 -7.37
C ILE A 75 4.11 -29.56 -7.88
N TYR A 76 4.13 -29.11 -9.12
CA TYR A 76 2.98 -28.53 -9.80
C TYR A 76 2.67 -29.35 -11.04
N PHE A 77 1.40 -29.74 -11.20
CA PHE A 77 0.91 -30.46 -12.37
C PHE A 77 -0.25 -29.69 -13.00
N SER A 78 -0.17 -29.45 -14.30
CA SER A 78 -1.28 -28.97 -15.13
C SER A 78 -1.51 -29.94 -16.29
N GLY A 79 -2.75 -30.40 -16.44
CA GLY A 79 -3.08 -31.40 -17.45
C GLY A 79 -4.31 -32.23 -17.11
N HIS A 80 -4.44 -33.39 -17.75
CA HIS A 80 -5.56 -34.29 -17.53
C HIS A 80 -5.32 -35.27 -16.37
N GLY A 81 -6.40 -35.57 -15.63
CA GLY A 81 -6.43 -36.62 -14.62
C GLY A 81 -7.60 -37.58 -14.89
N LYS A 82 -7.40 -38.86 -14.55
CA LYS A 82 -8.43 -39.91 -14.61
C LYS A 82 -8.37 -40.75 -13.33
N LYS A 83 -9.50 -41.31 -12.92
CA LYS A 83 -9.54 -42.27 -11.81
C LYS A 83 -9.26 -43.68 -12.31
N ASP A 84 -8.55 -44.47 -11.51
CA ASP A 84 -8.43 -45.92 -11.72
C ASP A 84 -9.62 -46.69 -11.11
N PHE A 85 -9.52 -48.02 -11.08
CA PHE A 85 -10.55 -48.91 -10.52
C PHE A 85 -10.67 -48.84 -8.99
N GLU A 86 -9.67 -48.32 -8.28
CA GLU A 86 -9.68 -48.08 -6.83
C GLU A 86 -10.09 -46.64 -6.49
N ASN A 87 -10.51 -45.85 -7.49
CA ASN A 87 -10.80 -44.41 -7.40
C ASN A 87 -9.58 -43.52 -7.10
N ASP A 88 -8.37 -44.03 -7.24
CA ASP A 88 -7.15 -43.26 -7.05
C ASP A 88 -6.86 -42.41 -8.31
N LEU A 89 -6.36 -41.18 -8.09
CA LEU A 89 -6.10 -40.23 -9.15
C LEU A 89 -4.81 -40.58 -9.91
N CYS A 90 -4.95 -40.73 -11.23
CA CYS A 90 -3.88 -40.93 -12.20
C CYS A 90 -3.71 -39.68 -13.05
N LEU A 91 -2.50 -39.10 -13.06
CA LEU A 91 -2.14 -37.95 -13.87
C LEU A 91 -1.68 -38.43 -15.25
N LEU A 92 -2.30 -37.92 -16.32
CA LEU A 92 -2.12 -38.43 -17.68
C LEU A 92 -0.99 -37.70 -18.43
N PHE A 93 -0.35 -38.44 -19.32
CA PHE A 93 0.79 -38.07 -20.16
C PHE A 93 0.48 -38.44 -21.62
N ASN A 94 1.27 -37.94 -22.57
CA ASN A 94 1.04 -38.18 -23.99
C ASN A 94 1.10 -39.67 -24.41
N ASP A 95 1.80 -40.49 -23.64
CA ASP A 95 1.98 -41.93 -23.79
C ASP A 95 1.06 -42.75 -22.87
N THR A 96 0.09 -42.11 -22.20
CA THR A 96 -0.84 -42.83 -21.33
C THR A 96 -1.82 -43.65 -22.15
N GLU A 97 -1.90 -44.95 -21.87
CA GLU A 97 -2.91 -45.85 -22.44
C GLU A 97 -4.03 -46.12 -21.42
N GLU A 98 -5.29 -46.05 -21.86
CA GLU A 98 -6.45 -46.19 -20.96
C GLU A 98 -6.56 -47.57 -20.32
N ASP A 99 -6.15 -48.63 -21.03
CA ASP A 99 -6.22 -50.01 -20.53
C ASP A 99 -5.07 -50.33 -19.55
N THR A 100 -4.05 -49.47 -19.49
CA THR A 100 -2.86 -49.67 -18.64
C THR A 100 -2.49 -48.44 -17.81
N LEU A 101 -3.49 -47.69 -17.31
CA LEU A 101 -3.30 -46.46 -16.53
C LEU A 101 -2.24 -46.59 -15.43
N MET A 102 -2.20 -47.69 -14.68
CA MET A 102 -1.21 -47.90 -13.61
C MET A 102 0.25 -47.93 -14.10
N ALA A 103 0.48 -48.38 -15.33
CA ALA A 103 1.82 -48.53 -15.90
C ALA A 103 2.26 -47.28 -16.68
N THR A 104 1.31 -46.52 -17.24
CA THR A 104 1.57 -45.43 -18.19
C THR A 104 1.08 -44.07 -17.67
N SER A 105 0.93 -43.89 -16.36
CA SER A 105 0.53 -42.62 -15.74
C SER A 105 1.32 -42.37 -14.44
N LEU A 106 1.22 -41.15 -13.89
CA LEU A 106 1.76 -40.84 -12.57
C LEU A 106 0.65 -40.95 -11.51
N THR A 107 0.76 -41.96 -10.66
CA THR A 107 -0.22 -42.21 -9.60
C THR A 107 0.17 -41.53 -8.29
N PHE A 108 -0.82 -41.10 -7.50
CA PHE A 108 -0.58 -40.59 -6.14
C PHE A 108 0.10 -41.61 -5.23
N ASP A 109 -0.18 -42.88 -5.48
CA ASP A 109 0.38 -43.99 -4.74
C ASP A 109 1.91 -44.12 -4.97
N PHE A 110 2.37 -43.88 -6.20
CA PHE A 110 3.80 -43.79 -6.53
C PHE A 110 4.47 -42.59 -5.83
N ILE A 111 3.86 -41.40 -5.89
CA ILE A 111 4.37 -40.19 -5.21
C ILE A 111 4.51 -40.46 -3.70
N ASN A 112 3.52 -41.09 -3.08
CA ASN A 112 3.54 -41.44 -1.66
C ASN A 112 4.60 -42.48 -1.30
N LYS A 113 4.81 -43.48 -2.15
CA LYS A 113 5.90 -44.46 -1.97
C LYS A 113 7.25 -43.75 -1.99
N CYS A 114 7.47 -42.85 -2.95
CA CYS A 114 8.68 -42.03 -3.01
C CYS A 114 8.83 -41.11 -1.78
N ARG A 115 7.74 -40.61 -1.19
CA ARG A 115 7.82 -39.77 0.02
C ARG A 115 8.37 -40.51 1.25
N ARG A 116 8.19 -41.83 1.33
CA ARG A 116 8.62 -42.63 2.50
C ARG A 116 10.14 -42.74 2.63
N TYR A 117 10.93 -42.19 1.70
CA TYR A 117 12.38 -42.09 1.88
C TYR A 117 12.72 -41.24 3.13
N PRO A 118 13.58 -41.74 4.03
CA PRO A 118 13.84 -41.13 5.33
C PRO A 118 14.54 -39.76 5.20
N SER A 119 13.76 -38.68 5.30
CA SER A 119 14.23 -37.29 5.41
C SER A 119 13.05 -36.39 5.81
N ARG A 120 13.24 -35.44 6.74
CA ARG A 120 12.18 -34.48 7.13
C ARG A 120 12.11 -33.36 6.09
N LYS A 121 11.09 -33.39 5.23
CA LYS A 121 10.85 -32.41 4.16
C LYS A 121 9.42 -31.90 4.21
N SER A 122 9.21 -30.66 3.83
CA SER A 122 7.89 -30.16 3.46
C SER A 122 7.67 -30.42 1.96
N VAL A 123 6.58 -31.08 1.61
CA VAL A 123 6.21 -31.33 0.20
C VAL A 123 4.90 -30.62 -0.10
N ILE A 124 4.90 -29.78 -1.14
CA ILE A 124 3.71 -29.10 -1.63
C ILE A 124 3.39 -29.66 -2.99
N ILE A 125 2.16 -30.12 -3.18
CA ILE A 125 1.67 -30.64 -4.45
C ILE A 125 0.48 -29.79 -4.86
N ILE A 126 0.54 -29.19 -6.04
CA ILE A 126 -0.56 -28.43 -6.64
C ILE A 126 -0.98 -29.13 -7.92
N LEU A 127 -2.27 -29.44 -8.02
CA LEU A 127 -2.88 -30.12 -9.15
C LEU A 127 -3.91 -29.21 -9.81
N ASP A 128 -3.58 -28.70 -11.00
CA ASP A 128 -4.54 -28.08 -11.90
C ASP A 128 -5.01 -29.10 -12.95
N CYS A 129 -5.86 -30.03 -12.51
CA CYS A 129 -6.41 -31.08 -13.38
C CYS A 129 -7.87 -31.38 -13.07
N CYS A 130 -8.59 -31.90 -14.07
CA CYS A 130 -9.96 -32.38 -13.90
C CYS A 130 -10.01 -33.73 -13.16
N TYR A 131 -11.05 -33.96 -12.34
CA TYR A 131 -11.43 -35.28 -11.84
C TYR A 131 -12.49 -35.95 -12.73
N SER A 132 -12.32 -35.89 -14.05
CA SER A 132 -13.29 -36.47 -14.98
C SER A 132 -13.08 -37.98 -15.07
N GLY A 133 -13.88 -38.75 -14.33
CA GLY A 133 -14.15 -40.14 -14.68
C GLY A 133 -15.07 -40.17 -15.91
N ALA A 134 -14.70 -40.93 -16.94
CA ALA A 134 -15.66 -41.38 -17.92
C ALA A 134 -16.70 -42.25 -17.19
N ALA A 135 -17.99 -42.00 -17.46
CA ALA A 135 -19.18 -42.66 -16.85
C ALA A 135 -19.66 -42.12 -15.48
N GLY A 136 -20.56 -41.13 -15.53
CA GLY A 136 -21.91 -41.29 -14.98
C GLY A 136 -22.17 -41.27 -13.46
N THR A 137 -21.19 -41.28 -12.56
CA THR A 137 -21.47 -41.25 -11.10
C THR A 137 -21.19 -39.88 -10.48
N ARG A 138 -22.26 -39.26 -9.95
CA ARG A 138 -22.27 -37.97 -9.23
C ARG A 138 -21.67 -38.04 -7.82
N ASP A 139 -20.91 -39.08 -7.49
CA ASP A 139 -20.38 -39.25 -6.12
C ASP A 139 -18.94 -38.73 -6.04
N THR A 140 -18.77 -37.68 -5.25
CA THR A 140 -17.51 -36.91 -5.11
C THR A 140 -16.91 -37.07 -3.71
N SER A 141 -17.49 -37.95 -2.90
CA SER A 141 -17.00 -38.39 -1.60
C SER A 141 -15.70 -39.19 -1.71
N ASP A 142 -15.57 -40.03 -2.73
CA ASP A 142 -14.40 -40.89 -2.99
C ASP A 142 -13.08 -40.13 -3.21
N VAL A 143 -13.14 -38.94 -3.83
CA VAL A 143 -11.95 -38.11 -4.09
C VAL A 143 -11.34 -37.60 -2.79
N ILE A 144 -12.18 -37.30 -1.80
CA ILE A 144 -11.73 -36.81 -0.49
C ILE A 144 -11.10 -37.95 0.28
N GLU A 145 -11.65 -39.15 0.17
CA GLU A 145 -11.09 -40.34 0.80
C GLU A 145 -9.74 -40.72 0.19
N ALA A 146 -9.62 -40.66 -1.14
CA ALA A 146 -8.35 -40.86 -1.86
C ALA A 146 -7.30 -39.79 -1.49
N LEU A 147 -7.67 -38.49 -1.48
CA LEU A 147 -6.75 -37.43 -1.09
C LEU A 147 -6.34 -37.53 0.40
N LYS A 148 -7.27 -37.88 1.30
CA LYS A 148 -6.98 -38.10 2.73
C LYS A 148 -6.11 -39.31 3.00
N LYS A 149 -6.31 -40.41 2.26
CA LYS A 149 -5.45 -41.61 2.26
C LYS A 149 -4.00 -41.25 1.96
N HIS A 150 -3.79 -40.17 1.21
CA HIS A 150 -2.49 -39.72 0.72
C HIS A 150 -1.94 -38.47 1.43
N SER A 151 -2.76 -37.75 2.20
CA SER A 151 -2.35 -36.56 2.96
C SER A 151 -1.76 -36.93 4.33
N GLY A 152 -0.48 -37.33 4.36
CA GLY A 152 0.26 -37.58 5.60
C GLY A 152 0.88 -36.31 6.22
N SER A 153 1.43 -36.44 7.43
CA SER A 153 2.25 -35.38 8.06
C SER A 153 3.40 -34.96 7.14
N GLY A 154 3.50 -33.65 6.84
CA GLY A 154 4.55 -33.09 5.99
C GLY A 154 4.16 -32.86 4.52
N THR A 155 2.88 -33.00 4.14
CA THR A 155 2.41 -32.77 2.77
C THR A 155 1.14 -31.90 2.71
N ILE A 156 1.12 -30.93 1.80
CA ILE A 156 -0.07 -30.14 1.44
C ILE A 156 -0.41 -30.42 -0.02
N ILE A 157 -1.66 -30.78 -0.29
CA ILE A 157 -2.18 -31.01 -1.63
C ILE A 157 -3.24 -29.95 -1.93
N LEU A 158 -3.05 -29.20 -3.00
CA LEU A 158 -4.01 -28.24 -3.53
C LEU A 158 -4.58 -28.75 -4.86
N THR A 159 -5.88 -28.64 -5.07
CA THR A 159 -6.55 -29.11 -6.29
C THR A 159 -7.46 -28.02 -6.84
N SER A 160 -7.49 -27.83 -8.16
CA SER A 160 -8.31 -26.78 -8.80
C SER A 160 -9.83 -27.05 -8.76
N THR A 161 -10.26 -28.26 -8.42
CA THR A 161 -11.67 -28.70 -8.42
C THR A 161 -12.09 -29.39 -7.11
N GLY A 162 -13.40 -29.31 -6.77
CA GLY A 162 -13.98 -29.78 -5.49
C GLY A 162 -15.52 -29.86 -5.46
N LEU A 163 -16.07 -30.49 -4.40
CA LEU A 163 -17.46 -30.99 -4.16
C LEU A 163 -18.67 -30.15 -4.64
N THR A 164 -18.57 -28.83 -4.73
CA THR A 164 -19.72 -27.95 -4.97
C THR A 164 -19.44 -27.04 -6.15
N GLY A 165 -19.64 -27.54 -7.37
CA GLY A 165 -19.39 -26.78 -8.60
C GLY A 165 -19.14 -27.65 -9.83
N SER A 166 -18.70 -27.01 -10.92
CA SER A 166 -18.35 -27.68 -12.17
C SER A 166 -17.18 -28.66 -11.91
N PRO A 167 -17.30 -29.95 -12.28
CA PRO A 167 -16.31 -30.99 -11.93
C PRO A 167 -15.01 -30.91 -12.78
N ALA A 168 -14.78 -29.81 -13.47
CA ALA A 168 -13.72 -29.66 -14.45
C ALA A 168 -12.88 -28.41 -14.18
N ALA A 169 -11.56 -28.59 -14.20
CA ALA A 169 -10.60 -27.49 -14.29
C ALA A 169 -10.96 -26.66 -15.53
N ARG A 170 -11.04 -25.34 -15.35
CA ARG A 170 -11.39 -24.41 -16.43
C ARG A 170 -10.19 -23.60 -16.87
N GLU A 171 -10.11 -23.42 -18.18
CA GLU A 171 -9.17 -22.55 -18.87
C GLU A 171 -9.91 -21.35 -19.43
N GLU A 172 -9.31 -20.17 -19.35
CA GLU A 172 -9.89 -18.94 -19.88
C GLU A 172 -8.95 -18.29 -20.88
N LYS A 173 -9.43 -18.07 -22.11
CA LYS A 173 -8.62 -17.52 -23.20
C LYS A 173 -8.12 -16.11 -22.90
N LYS A 174 -8.90 -15.34 -22.13
CA LYS A 174 -8.51 -13.99 -21.70
C LYS A 174 -7.25 -14.00 -20.83
N PHE A 175 -7.06 -15.04 -20.01
CA PHE A 175 -5.93 -15.16 -19.11
C PHE A 175 -4.75 -15.90 -19.75
N GLY A 176 -5.00 -16.73 -20.77
CA GLY A 176 -3.96 -17.57 -21.36
C GLY A 176 -3.50 -18.71 -20.45
N HIS A 177 -4.29 -19.01 -19.40
CA HIS A 177 -3.97 -19.92 -18.31
C HIS A 177 -5.21 -20.66 -17.79
N GLY A 178 -5.00 -21.74 -17.04
CA GLY A 178 -5.98 -22.30 -16.13
C GLY A 178 -6.41 -21.26 -15.08
N VAL A 179 -7.71 -21.15 -14.78
CA VAL A 179 -8.23 -20.07 -13.91
C VAL A 179 -7.63 -20.16 -12.49
N PHE A 180 -7.39 -21.36 -11.96
CA PHE A 180 -6.77 -21.54 -10.65
C PHE A 180 -5.29 -21.13 -10.70
N THR A 181 -4.58 -21.60 -11.71
CA THR A 181 -3.17 -21.27 -11.95
C THR A 181 -2.94 -19.77 -12.11
N ASN A 182 -3.80 -19.08 -12.86
CA ASN A 182 -3.74 -17.63 -13.01
C ASN A 182 -3.74 -16.91 -11.65
N TYR A 183 -4.64 -17.28 -10.75
CA TYR A 183 -4.73 -16.62 -9.44
C TYR A 183 -3.62 -17.04 -8.47
N LEU A 184 -3.04 -18.24 -8.62
CA LEU A 184 -1.81 -18.60 -7.90
C LEU A 184 -0.64 -17.72 -8.36
N ILE A 185 -0.45 -17.58 -9.67
CA ILE A 185 0.60 -16.75 -10.27
C ILE A 185 0.40 -15.29 -9.87
N GLU A 186 -0.80 -14.74 -10.04
CA GLU A 186 -1.11 -13.35 -9.68
C GLU A 186 -0.87 -13.08 -8.19
N GLY A 187 -1.31 -13.99 -7.32
CA GLY A 187 -1.11 -13.88 -5.87
C GLY A 187 0.37 -13.76 -5.48
N LEU A 188 1.25 -14.48 -6.19
CA LEU A 188 2.70 -14.46 -6.00
C LEU A 188 3.36 -13.24 -6.67
N GLU A 189 3.14 -13.04 -7.97
CA GLU A 189 3.80 -12.00 -8.77
C GLU A 189 3.39 -10.58 -8.39
N LYS A 190 2.13 -10.37 -8.04
CA LYS A 190 1.62 -9.07 -7.60
C LYS A 190 1.73 -8.89 -6.08
N GLY A 191 2.00 -9.97 -5.35
CA GLY A 191 2.01 -9.97 -3.89
C GLY A 191 0.62 -9.89 -3.26
N TYR A 192 -0.46 -10.09 -4.03
CA TYR A 192 -1.84 -9.95 -3.53
C TYR A 192 -2.26 -11.03 -2.54
N ALA A 193 -1.52 -12.14 -2.47
CA ALA A 193 -1.77 -13.18 -1.47
C ALA A 193 -1.25 -12.79 -0.06
N ASP A 194 -0.30 -11.86 0.08
CA ASP A 194 0.26 -11.45 1.37
C ASP A 194 -0.80 -10.75 2.25
N LYS A 195 -1.05 -11.28 3.46
CA LYS A 195 -1.99 -10.69 4.43
C LYS A 195 -1.36 -9.61 5.32
N GLY A 196 -0.17 -9.12 4.97
CA GLY A 196 0.45 -7.93 5.56
C GLY A 196 1.79 -8.17 6.25
N ASN A 197 2.29 -9.41 6.29
CA ASN A 197 3.57 -9.72 6.94
C ASN A 197 4.78 -9.64 5.97
N GLY A 198 4.54 -9.43 4.67
CA GLY A 198 5.59 -9.30 3.64
C GLY A 198 6.08 -10.62 3.07
N TYR A 199 5.53 -11.73 3.53
CA TYR A 199 5.75 -13.08 3.06
C TYR A 199 4.43 -13.68 2.60
N ILE A 200 4.51 -14.65 1.70
CA ILE A 200 3.36 -15.36 1.15
C ILE A 200 3.49 -16.81 1.58
N SER A 201 2.65 -17.23 2.51
CA SER A 201 2.48 -18.63 2.88
C SER A 201 1.64 -19.40 1.86
N ILE A 202 1.78 -20.74 1.84
CA ILE A 202 0.94 -21.59 0.99
C ILE A 202 -0.54 -21.49 1.38
N GLU A 203 -0.83 -21.27 2.67
CA GLU A 203 -2.19 -21.03 3.15
C GLU A 203 -2.76 -19.74 2.59
N GLU A 204 -2.01 -18.65 2.66
CA GLU A 204 -2.41 -17.35 2.11
C GLU A 204 -2.59 -17.41 0.59
N LEU A 205 -1.68 -18.07 -0.11
CA LEU A 205 -1.76 -18.27 -1.55
C LEU A 205 -3.00 -19.07 -1.95
N TYR A 206 -3.31 -20.14 -1.21
CA TYR A 206 -4.51 -20.93 -1.43
C TYR A 206 -5.78 -20.12 -1.15
N ASP A 207 -5.85 -19.41 -0.02
CA ASP A 207 -7.03 -18.62 0.35
C ASP A 207 -7.34 -17.58 -0.73
N TYR A 208 -6.32 -16.86 -1.22
CA TYR A 208 -6.46 -15.89 -2.31
C TYR A 208 -7.01 -16.54 -3.58
N ALA A 209 -6.37 -17.62 -4.04
CA ALA A 209 -6.79 -18.31 -5.26
C ALA A 209 -8.19 -18.93 -5.11
N PHE A 210 -8.54 -19.47 -3.94
CA PHE A 210 -9.85 -20.02 -3.63
C PHE A 210 -10.94 -18.94 -3.67
N GLU A 211 -10.73 -17.80 -3.01
CA GLU A 211 -11.69 -16.70 -3.01
C GLU A 211 -11.96 -16.17 -4.41
N LYS A 212 -10.90 -15.94 -5.21
CA LYS A 212 -10.99 -15.43 -6.59
C LYS A 212 -11.65 -16.42 -7.55
N THR A 213 -11.31 -17.71 -7.45
CA THR A 213 -11.93 -18.74 -8.29
C THR A 213 -13.42 -18.96 -7.94
N LYS A 214 -13.78 -18.85 -6.66
CA LYS A 214 -15.15 -19.01 -6.17
C LYS A 214 -16.03 -17.80 -6.44
N SER A 215 -15.52 -16.57 -6.25
CA SER A 215 -16.28 -15.33 -6.44
C SER A 215 -16.81 -15.18 -7.86
N GLU A 216 -16.07 -15.71 -8.83
CA GLU A 216 -16.44 -15.70 -10.23
C GLU A 216 -17.30 -16.92 -10.66
N GLY A 217 -17.56 -17.86 -9.74
CA GLY A 217 -18.38 -19.05 -10.02
C GLY A 217 -17.73 -20.08 -10.96
N TYR A 218 -16.41 -20.02 -11.17
CA TYR A 218 -15.71 -20.86 -12.15
C TYR A 218 -15.44 -22.28 -11.64
N GLN A 219 -14.91 -22.42 -10.42
CA GLN A 219 -14.55 -23.70 -9.80
C GLN A 219 -14.39 -23.57 -8.28
N SER A 220 -14.31 -24.70 -7.59
CA SER A 220 -14.21 -24.77 -6.13
C SER A 220 -12.94 -25.53 -5.73
N PRO A 221 -11.77 -24.87 -5.64
CA PRO A 221 -10.53 -25.52 -5.26
C PRO A 221 -10.60 -26.16 -3.87
N LYS A 222 -9.69 -27.11 -3.60
CA LYS A 222 -9.56 -27.76 -2.30
C LYS A 222 -8.11 -27.83 -1.83
N LYS A 223 -7.97 -27.90 -0.50
CA LYS A 223 -6.72 -28.12 0.22
C LYS A 223 -6.89 -29.30 1.16
N GLU A 224 -5.94 -30.24 1.12
CA GLU A 224 -5.86 -31.38 2.05
C GLU A 224 -4.42 -31.53 2.59
N GLY A 225 -4.31 -32.10 3.80
CA GLY A 225 -3.04 -32.30 4.49
C GLY A 225 -2.71 -31.23 5.54
N ASN A 226 -1.64 -31.49 6.30
CA ASN A 226 -1.18 -30.60 7.36
C ASN A 226 0.35 -30.71 7.51
N ILE A 227 0.99 -29.56 7.74
CA ILE A 227 2.42 -29.46 8.03
C ILE A 227 2.57 -28.64 9.31
N GLU A 228 3.53 -29.02 10.14
CA GLU A 228 3.79 -28.32 11.39
C GLU A 228 4.39 -26.92 11.11
N GLY A 229 3.63 -25.87 11.43
CA GLY A 229 3.98 -24.48 11.16
C GLY A 229 3.57 -23.98 9.76
N SER A 230 3.72 -22.68 9.52
CA SER A 230 3.40 -22.05 8.23
C SER A 230 4.55 -22.23 7.22
N ILE A 231 4.24 -22.66 6.00
CA ILE A 231 5.24 -22.74 4.93
C ILE A 231 5.17 -21.51 4.04
N PHE A 232 6.23 -20.71 4.09
CA PHE A 232 6.39 -19.55 3.22
C PHE A 232 6.89 -19.98 1.84
N ILE A 233 6.11 -19.67 0.81
CA ILE A 233 6.47 -19.92 -0.59
C ILE A 233 7.24 -18.75 -1.18
N GLY A 234 6.84 -17.52 -0.90
CA GLY A 234 7.47 -16.34 -1.49
C GLY A 234 7.45 -15.11 -0.60
N ARG A 235 8.03 -14.03 -1.10
CA ARG A 235 8.03 -12.69 -0.51
C ARG A 235 7.11 -11.80 -1.33
N ASN A 236 6.56 -10.77 -0.71
CA ASN A 236 5.78 -9.77 -1.43
C ASN A 236 6.75 -8.86 -2.24
N PRO A 237 6.71 -8.91 -3.58
CA PRO A 237 7.63 -8.13 -4.42
C PRO A 237 7.40 -6.62 -4.31
N GLN A 238 6.20 -6.17 -3.91
CA GLN A 238 5.94 -4.75 -3.66
C GLN A 238 6.73 -4.24 -2.45
N LYS A 239 6.82 -5.04 -1.38
CA LYS A 239 7.59 -4.66 -0.19
C LYS A 239 9.10 -4.71 -0.42
N ILE A 240 9.58 -5.60 -1.27
CA ILE A 240 11.01 -5.66 -1.64
C ILE A 240 11.41 -4.39 -2.39
N ARG A 241 10.64 -4.02 -3.42
CA ARG A 241 10.89 -2.78 -4.19
C ARG A 241 10.83 -1.54 -3.31
N GLU A 242 9.87 -1.48 -2.39
CA GLU A 242 9.75 -0.35 -1.46
C GLU A 242 10.97 -0.28 -0.53
N ASN A 243 11.45 -1.41 0.00
CA ASN A 243 12.64 -1.45 0.83
C ASN A 243 13.91 -1.04 0.06
N GLU A 244 14.08 -1.51 -1.18
CA GLU A 244 15.20 -1.12 -2.03
C GLU A 244 15.15 0.36 -2.39
N TYR A 245 13.99 0.87 -2.81
CA TYR A 245 13.77 2.29 -3.03
C TYR A 245 14.15 3.09 -1.79
N ASN A 246 13.71 2.68 -0.60
CA ASN A 246 14.03 3.36 0.64
C ASN A 246 15.52 3.33 0.98
N LEU A 247 16.21 2.21 0.72
CA LEU A 247 17.66 2.11 0.88
C LEU A 247 18.39 3.07 -0.07
N LYS A 248 18.02 3.09 -1.35
CA LYS A 248 18.63 3.94 -2.37
C LYS A 248 18.31 5.42 -2.17
N LYS A 249 17.06 5.74 -1.83
CA LYS A 249 16.62 7.06 -1.39
C LYS A 249 17.46 7.55 -0.21
N SER A 250 17.65 6.69 0.79
CA SER A 250 18.46 7.03 1.97
C SER A 250 19.91 7.32 1.61
N LYS A 251 20.50 6.52 0.70
CA LYS A 251 21.85 6.75 0.20
C LYS A 251 21.96 8.08 -0.56
N LEU A 252 21.08 8.33 -1.53
CA LEU A 252 21.04 9.55 -2.33
C LEU A 252 20.83 10.80 -1.46
N LEU A 253 19.93 10.72 -0.48
CA LEU A 253 19.75 11.78 0.50
C LEU A 253 21.02 11.97 1.35
N SER A 254 21.61 10.90 1.88
CA SER A 254 22.81 11.02 2.72
C SER A 254 24.01 11.64 2.01
N GLU A 255 24.16 11.37 0.71
CA GLU A 255 25.29 11.87 -0.10
C GLU A 255 25.06 13.31 -0.59
N TYR A 256 23.83 13.68 -0.98
CA TYR A 256 23.59 14.91 -1.74
C TYR A 256 22.71 15.96 -1.06
N ILE A 257 22.08 15.65 0.09
CA ILE A 257 21.14 16.57 0.77
C ILE A 257 21.78 17.90 1.19
N ARG A 258 23.11 17.95 1.35
CA ARG A 258 23.85 19.17 1.75
C ARG A 258 24.55 19.88 0.59
N THR A 259 24.59 19.27 -0.59
CA THR A 259 25.44 19.72 -1.71
C THR A 259 24.63 20.06 -2.95
N LEU A 260 23.53 19.36 -3.21
CA LEU A 260 22.65 19.64 -4.35
C LEU A 260 21.51 20.59 -3.97
N HIS A 261 21.10 21.40 -4.95
CA HIS A 261 19.92 22.25 -4.81
C HIS A 261 18.66 21.39 -4.61
N PRO A 262 17.74 21.74 -3.68
CA PRO A 262 16.58 20.91 -3.33
C PRO A 262 15.70 20.48 -4.50
N LEU A 263 15.55 21.32 -5.53
CA LEU A 263 14.80 20.97 -6.75
C LEU A 263 15.46 19.86 -7.57
N ILE A 264 16.79 19.86 -7.69
CA ILE A 264 17.55 18.81 -8.40
C ILE A 264 17.45 17.50 -7.62
N LEU A 265 17.58 17.58 -6.29
CA LEU A 265 17.44 16.43 -5.40
C LEU A 265 16.03 15.82 -5.49
N ASN A 266 14.99 16.66 -5.51
CA ASN A 266 13.60 16.22 -5.62
C ASN A 266 13.29 15.59 -6.99
N GLU A 267 13.78 16.20 -8.07
CA GLU A 267 13.61 15.62 -9.41
C GLU A 267 14.40 14.29 -9.52
N SER A 268 15.58 14.19 -8.91
CA SER A 268 16.36 12.94 -8.85
C SER A 268 15.63 11.85 -8.07
N LEU A 269 14.99 12.19 -6.94
CA LEU A 269 14.13 11.27 -6.20
C LEU A 269 12.88 10.86 -6.97
N THR A 270 12.33 11.77 -7.79
CA THR A 270 11.19 11.49 -8.67
C THR A 270 11.58 10.51 -9.78
N VAL A 271 12.74 10.72 -10.42
CA VAL A 271 13.32 9.79 -11.39
C VAL A 271 13.59 8.44 -10.74
N LEU A 272 14.18 8.43 -9.53
CA LEU A 272 14.41 7.22 -8.75
C LEU A 272 13.10 6.49 -8.46
N ARG A 273 12.06 7.17 -7.96
CA ARG A 273 10.77 6.52 -7.66
C ARG A 273 10.12 5.93 -8.91
N LYS A 274 10.10 6.68 -10.02
CA LYS A 274 9.58 6.17 -11.30
C LYS A 274 10.34 4.95 -11.81
N ALA A 275 11.66 4.90 -11.61
CA ALA A 275 12.47 3.73 -11.94
C ALA A 275 12.11 2.50 -11.10
N TYR A 276 11.61 2.69 -9.88
CA TYR A 276 11.14 1.62 -8.99
C TYR A 276 9.68 1.18 -9.25
N ASP A 277 8.87 2.06 -9.84
CA ASP A 277 7.45 1.80 -10.16
C ASP A 277 7.24 1.07 -11.52
N VAL A 278 8.29 0.89 -12.36
CA VAL A 278 8.24 0.23 -13.69
C VAL A 278 9.31 -0.88 -13.84
N PRO A 279 9.04 -2.06 -14.44
CA PRO A 279 10.07 -3.06 -14.75
C PRO A 279 10.53 -3.02 -16.24
N PRO A 280 11.78 -3.37 -16.62
CA PRO A 280 13.08 -3.29 -15.91
C PRO A 280 14.19 -2.54 -16.70
N SER A 281 15.07 -1.82 -16.00
CA SER A 281 16.53 -2.04 -15.96
C SER A 281 17.11 -1.15 -14.85
N LEU A 282 17.20 -1.71 -13.64
CA LEU A 282 17.55 -0.96 -12.41
C LEU A 282 19.00 -0.46 -12.43
N GLU A 283 19.89 -1.10 -13.20
CA GLU A 283 21.31 -0.74 -13.24
C GLU A 283 21.61 0.45 -14.18
N SER A 284 20.94 0.56 -15.34
CA SER A 284 21.28 1.60 -16.34
C SER A 284 20.79 3.01 -15.94
N VAL A 285 19.65 3.11 -15.26
CA VAL A 285 19.06 4.38 -14.83
C VAL A 285 19.79 4.93 -13.60
N GLU A 286 20.26 4.05 -12.71
CA GLU A 286 21.00 4.45 -11.52
C GLU A 286 22.37 5.04 -11.88
N GLU A 287 23.17 4.36 -12.72
CA GLU A 287 24.48 4.87 -13.15
C GLU A 287 24.34 6.21 -13.87
N THR A 288 23.39 6.34 -14.80
CA THR A 288 23.14 7.58 -15.54
C THR A 288 22.74 8.73 -14.61
N MET A 289 21.93 8.46 -13.58
CA MET A 289 21.51 9.47 -12.61
C MET A 289 22.68 9.90 -11.71
N TYR A 290 23.45 8.96 -11.15
CA TYR A 290 24.59 9.30 -10.30
C TYR A 290 25.71 9.98 -11.08
N ASP A 291 25.94 9.62 -12.35
CA ASP A 291 26.91 10.29 -13.23
C ASP A 291 26.49 11.73 -13.54
N LEU A 292 25.19 11.96 -13.78
CA LEU A 292 24.64 13.31 -13.97
C LEU A 292 24.77 14.15 -12.68
N LEU A 293 24.48 13.58 -11.51
CA LEU A 293 24.59 14.29 -10.22
C LEU A 293 26.05 14.62 -9.88
N ASN A 294 26.97 13.70 -10.17
CA ASN A 294 28.40 13.91 -9.98
C ASN A 294 29.01 14.92 -10.97
N SER A 295 28.52 14.97 -12.22
CA SER A 295 28.94 15.98 -13.19
C SER A 295 28.46 17.39 -12.81
N LEU A 296 27.24 17.52 -12.27
CA LEU A 296 26.70 18.77 -11.74
C LEU A 296 27.54 19.34 -10.58
N LEU A 297 28.09 18.49 -9.71
CA LEU A 297 28.93 18.91 -8.57
C LEU A 297 30.36 19.30 -8.98
N LYS A 298 30.87 18.79 -10.11
CA LYS A 298 32.23 19.06 -10.61
C LYS A 298 32.37 20.40 -11.34
N SER A 299 31.32 21.24 -11.38
CA SER A 299 31.34 22.61 -11.92
C SER A 299 31.53 22.72 -13.44
N GLU A 300 31.15 21.71 -14.24
CA GLU A 300 31.05 21.87 -15.71
C GLU A 300 29.74 22.55 -16.15
N LEU A 301 28.73 22.61 -15.27
CA LEU A 301 27.47 23.33 -15.48
C LEU A 301 27.34 24.42 -14.41
N GLN A 302 27.32 25.69 -14.83
CA GLN A 302 27.15 26.83 -13.93
C GLN A 302 25.73 26.83 -13.30
N PRO A 303 25.56 27.32 -12.06
CA PRO A 303 24.27 27.43 -11.37
C PRO A 303 23.13 28.00 -12.20
N ASP A 304 23.39 28.94 -13.12
CA ASP A 304 22.33 29.52 -13.97
C ASP A 304 21.66 28.49 -14.92
N ASN A 305 22.20 27.28 -15.06
CA ASN A 305 21.64 26.17 -15.84
C ASN A 305 20.76 25.19 -15.01
N TYR A 306 20.23 25.60 -13.85
CA TYR A 306 19.30 24.77 -13.05
C TYR A 306 18.11 24.23 -13.87
N SER A 307 17.62 25.01 -14.83
CA SER A 307 16.53 24.59 -15.73
C SER A 307 16.95 23.42 -16.62
N ASP A 308 18.18 23.45 -17.14
CA ASP A 308 18.70 22.43 -18.03
C ASP A 308 18.97 21.10 -17.29
N ALA A 309 19.47 21.17 -16.05
CA ALA A 309 19.67 19.99 -15.21
C ALA A 309 18.34 19.28 -14.90
N VAL A 310 17.29 20.06 -14.59
CA VAL A 310 15.92 19.54 -14.36
C VAL A 310 15.32 19.00 -15.66
N GLN A 311 15.52 19.67 -16.80
CA GLN A 311 15.09 19.17 -18.13
C GLN A 311 15.79 17.85 -18.49
N HIS A 312 17.07 17.69 -18.17
CA HIS A 312 17.82 16.47 -18.43
C HIS A 312 17.36 15.31 -17.53
N LEU A 313 17.14 15.55 -16.23
CA LEU A 313 16.53 14.59 -15.31
C LEU A 313 15.12 14.18 -15.77
N LYS A 314 14.33 15.13 -16.29
CA LYS A 314 13.02 14.83 -16.91
C LYS A 314 13.15 14.00 -18.18
N GLY A 315 14.17 14.25 -19.01
CA GLY A 315 14.50 13.46 -20.20
C GLY A 315 14.82 12.01 -19.88
N ILE A 316 15.56 11.76 -18.79
CA ILE A 316 15.81 10.41 -18.25
C ILE A 316 14.49 9.73 -17.84
N SER A 317 13.56 10.49 -17.24
CA SER A 317 12.23 9.97 -16.89
C SER A 317 11.33 9.68 -18.10
N THR A 318 11.59 10.26 -19.28
CA THR A 318 10.74 10.15 -20.47
C THR A 318 11.32 9.29 -21.59
N GLY A 319 12.56 8.79 -21.46
CA GLY A 319 13.18 7.87 -22.41
C GLY A 319 13.61 8.50 -23.75
N SER A 320 13.89 9.81 -23.78
CA SER A 320 14.37 10.48 -24.99
C SER A 320 15.89 10.60 -24.98
N ASP A 321 16.56 9.85 -25.86
CA ASP A 321 18.00 10.00 -26.17
C ASP A 321 18.29 11.42 -26.69
N SER A 322 19.05 12.21 -25.93
CA SER A 322 19.50 13.54 -26.35
C SER A 322 21.01 13.57 -26.61
N SER A 323 21.44 12.88 -27.66
CA SER A 323 22.63 13.29 -28.41
C SER A 323 22.19 14.24 -29.53
N GLN A 324 22.74 15.46 -29.51
CA GLN A 324 22.62 16.56 -30.50
C GLN A 324 21.53 17.61 -30.26
N ASN A 325 21.92 18.78 -29.74
CA ASN A 325 22.15 19.98 -30.56
C ASN A 325 22.43 21.21 -29.68
N MET A 326 23.71 21.60 -29.62
CA MET A 326 24.08 23.00 -29.42
C MET A 326 23.88 23.75 -30.76
N ASN A 327 23.51 25.04 -30.65
CA ASN A 327 23.42 26.09 -31.69
C ASN A 327 22.00 26.42 -32.17
N ASN A 328 21.37 27.44 -31.57
CA ASN A 328 21.26 28.75 -32.23
C ASN A 328 20.57 29.80 -31.35
N VAL A 329 21.27 30.92 -31.19
CA VAL A 329 20.75 32.21 -30.72
C VAL A 329 20.02 32.88 -31.89
N GLY A 330 18.80 33.40 -31.69
CA GLY A 330 18.15 34.21 -32.71
C GLY A 330 16.72 34.66 -32.40
N LYS A 331 16.62 35.86 -31.84
CA LYS A 331 15.46 36.80 -31.77
C LYS A 331 14.23 36.45 -32.63
N SER A 332 13.05 36.51 -32.00
CA SER A 332 11.89 37.20 -32.57
C SER A 332 10.78 37.41 -31.54
N ASN A 333 10.46 38.67 -31.27
CA ASN A 333 9.22 39.12 -30.66
C ASN A 333 8.02 38.66 -31.50
N THR A 334 6.93 38.23 -30.85
CA THR A 334 5.57 38.68 -31.21
C THR A 334 4.60 38.34 -30.09
N ALA A 335 3.93 39.38 -29.60
CA ALA A 335 2.76 39.29 -28.74
C ALA A 335 1.58 38.71 -29.53
N VAL A 336 0.81 37.81 -28.92
CA VAL A 336 -0.55 37.48 -29.36
C VAL A 336 -1.47 37.43 -28.15
N SER A 337 -2.57 38.15 -28.33
CA SER A 337 -3.66 38.50 -27.43
C SER A 337 -4.49 37.33 -26.91
N ILE A 338 -4.93 37.49 -25.66
CA ILE A 338 -5.94 36.70 -24.97
C ILE A 338 -7.32 36.99 -25.59
N SER A 339 -8.05 35.96 -26.00
CA SER A 339 -9.49 36.04 -26.28
C SER A 339 -10.26 35.07 -25.40
N GLU A 340 -11.21 35.64 -24.66
CA GLU A 340 -12.18 34.99 -23.80
C GLU A 340 -12.99 33.90 -24.52
N ASN A 341 -13.13 32.73 -23.91
CA ASN A 341 -14.22 31.81 -24.22
C ASN A 341 -15.00 31.53 -22.94
N LYS A 342 -16.26 31.99 -22.95
CA LYS A 342 -17.29 31.68 -21.96
C LYS A 342 -17.68 30.20 -22.08
N GLU A 343 -17.58 29.45 -20.99
CA GLU A 343 -18.24 28.15 -20.89
C GLU A 343 -19.72 28.31 -20.49
N PRO A 344 -20.63 27.48 -21.04
CA PRO A 344 -22.06 27.52 -20.75
C PRO A 344 -22.40 26.87 -19.39
N PRO A 345 -23.55 27.19 -18.78
CA PRO A 345 -23.85 26.79 -17.41
C PRO A 345 -24.22 25.32 -17.34
N VAL A 346 -23.43 24.52 -16.62
CA VAL A 346 -23.80 23.16 -16.20
C VAL A 346 -24.62 23.30 -14.91
N ASN A 347 -25.92 23.10 -15.04
CA ASN A 347 -26.84 22.98 -13.91
C ASN A 347 -26.81 21.52 -13.42
N SER A 348 -25.95 21.21 -12.46
CA SER A 348 -26.01 19.97 -11.68
C SER A 348 -26.41 20.33 -10.25
N GLU A 349 -27.62 19.93 -9.85
CA GLU A 349 -28.07 20.05 -8.46
C GLU A 349 -27.16 19.18 -7.57
N GLU A 350 -26.16 19.80 -6.95
CA GLU A 350 -25.39 19.18 -5.88
C GLU A 350 -26.33 18.85 -4.70
N PRO A 351 -26.14 17.71 -4.01
CA PRO A 351 -26.88 17.42 -2.80
C PRO A 351 -26.72 18.58 -1.81
N ASN A 352 -27.83 19.11 -1.28
CA ASN A 352 -27.85 20.24 -0.35
C ASN A 352 -27.27 19.81 1.02
N ILE A 353 -25.94 19.74 1.11
CA ILE A 353 -25.21 19.39 2.33
C ILE A 353 -25.31 20.58 3.30
N PRO A 354 -25.77 20.38 4.55
CA PRO A 354 -25.87 21.45 5.53
C PRO A 354 -24.52 22.16 5.75
N LYS A 355 -24.54 23.49 5.93
CA LYS A 355 -23.31 24.25 6.22
C LYS A 355 -22.72 23.96 7.60
N THR A 356 -23.54 23.45 8.51
CA THR A 356 -23.16 23.10 9.87
C THR A 356 -23.74 21.76 10.27
N PHE A 357 -23.06 21.10 11.20
CA PHE A 357 -23.50 19.85 11.80
C PHE A 357 -23.26 19.91 13.31
N THR A 358 -24.20 19.40 14.10
CA THR A 358 -24.04 19.29 15.55
C THR A 358 -24.10 17.82 15.96
N SER A 359 -23.05 17.35 16.64
CA SER A 359 -23.00 15.99 17.17
C SER A 359 -24.14 15.79 18.19
N PRO A 360 -25.04 14.82 17.96
CA PRO A 360 -26.18 14.59 18.86
C PRO A 360 -25.75 14.10 20.25
N SER A 361 -24.63 13.38 20.37
CA SER A 361 -24.19 12.84 21.66
C SER A 361 -23.44 13.87 22.51
N THR A 362 -22.68 14.78 21.89
CA THR A 362 -21.80 15.71 22.63
C THR A 362 -22.26 17.16 22.58
N GLY A 363 -22.94 17.57 21.51
CA GLY A 363 -23.23 18.96 21.18
C GLY A 363 -22.06 19.68 20.49
N MET A 364 -21.03 18.97 20.03
CA MET A 364 -19.96 19.57 19.22
C MET A 364 -20.51 20.14 17.92
N GLU A 365 -20.21 21.41 17.64
CA GLU A 365 -20.53 22.07 16.38
C GLU A 365 -19.40 21.88 15.36
N PHE A 366 -19.77 21.63 14.11
CA PHE A 366 -18.87 21.50 12.98
C PHE A 366 -19.32 22.40 11.83
N VAL A 367 -18.36 22.86 11.03
CA VAL A 367 -18.57 23.69 9.83
C VAL A 367 -18.16 22.91 8.59
N LEU A 368 -18.97 22.98 7.54
CA LEU A 368 -18.68 22.38 6.25
C LEU A 368 -17.51 23.10 5.57
N ILE A 369 -16.47 22.34 5.24
CA ILE A 369 -15.28 22.78 4.54
C ILE A 369 -15.36 22.22 3.10
N PRO A 370 -15.29 23.07 2.07
CA PRO A 370 -15.34 22.63 0.69
C PRO A 370 -14.01 21.99 0.26
N ALA A 371 -14.10 21.04 -0.66
CA ALA A 371 -12.95 20.59 -1.45
C ALA A 371 -12.23 21.78 -2.11
N GLY A 372 -10.93 21.66 -2.30
CA GLY A 372 -10.14 22.72 -2.90
C GLY A 372 -8.64 22.46 -2.83
N GLU A 373 -7.86 23.48 -3.15
CA GLU A 373 -6.41 23.40 -3.19
C GLU A 373 -5.78 24.59 -2.46
N PHE A 374 -4.59 24.39 -1.91
CA PHE A 374 -3.83 25.45 -1.25
C PHE A 374 -2.33 25.17 -1.29
N MET A 375 -1.55 26.20 -0.97
CA MET A 375 -0.10 26.06 -0.74
C MET A 375 0.14 25.78 0.75
N MET A 376 0.63 24.58 1.05
CA MET A 376 1.02 24.13 2.39
C MET A 376 2.50 24.45 2.64
N GLY A 377 2.84 24.80 3.88
CA GLY A 377 4.18 25.25 4.26
C GLY A 377 4.37 26.77 4.17
N SER A 378 5.58 27.26 4.43
CA SER A 378 5.88 28.70 4.38
C SER A 378 6.77 29.08 3.21
N HIS A 379 6.53 30.26 2.66
CA HIS A 379 7.44 30.84 1.68
C HIS A 379 8.79 31.18 2.34
N SER A 380 9.88 31.11 1.57
CA SER A 380 11.25 31.28 2.09
C SER A 380 11.52 32.64 2.74
N LEU A 381 10.74 33.67 2.39
CA LEU A 381 10.84 35.03 2.94
C LEU A 381 9.90 35.29 4.13
N GLU A 382 9.14 34.29 4.59
CA GLU A 382 8.20 34.47 5.69
C GLU A 382 8.94 34.80 6.99
N LYS A 383 8.59 35.93 7.60
CA LYS A 383 9.18 36.32 8.88
C LYS A 383 8.87 35.27 9.96
N GLY A 384 9.91 34.78 10.61
CA GLY A 384 9.77 33.88 11.75
C GLY A 384 9.43 32.44 11.40
N ARG A 385 9.58 32.02 10.15
CA ARG A 385 9.51 30.62 9.73
C ARG A 385 10.55 29.72 10.41
N PHE A 386 10.30 28.42 10.38
CA PHE A 386 11.23 27.34 10.72
C PHE A 386 11.50 26.49 9.48
N ASP A 387 12.64 25.79 9.48
CA ASP A 387 13.11 25.01 8.33
C ASP A 387 12.24 23.77 8.05
N ASP A 388 11.47 23.31 9.04
CA ASP A 388 10.56 22.17 8.93
C ASP A 388 9.26 22.47 8.18
N GLU A 389 9.07 23.72 7.77
CA GLU A 389 7.94 24.20 6.97
C GLU A 389 8.23 24.21 5.46
N ASP A 390 9.46 23.87 5.06
CA ASP A 390 9.88 23.78 3.66
C ASP A 390 9.70 22.38 3.07
N PRO A 391 9.57 22.27 1.74
CA PRO A 391 9.24 23.35 0.82
C PRO A 391 7.74 23.65 0.85
N ALA A 392 7.39 24.90 0.54
CA ALA A 392 6.01 25.21 0.21
C ALA A 392 5.57 24.42 -1.04
N HIS A 393 4.45 23.70 -0.95
CA HIS A 393 3.98 22.81 -2.00
C HIS A 393 2.45 22.84 -2.12
N LYS A 394 1.94 22.46 -3.29
CA LYS A 394 0.50 22.44 -3.55
C LYS A 394 -0.11 21.16 -2.99
N VAL A 395 -1.20 21.30 -2.25
CA VAL A 395 -2.03 20.19 -1.75
C VAL A 395 -3.45 20.34 -2.26
N THR A 396 -4.04 19.24 -2.73
CA THR A 396 -5.42 19.14 -3.19
C THR A 396 -6.25 18.35 -2.19
N ILE A 397 -7.16 19.02 -1.50
CA ILE A 397 -8.20 18.40 -0.68
C ILE A 397 -9.38 18.06 -1.60
N GLY A 398 -9.36 16.84 -2.16
CA GLY A 398 -10.32 16.40 -3.19
C GLY A 398 -11.75 16.12 -2.71
N TYR A 399 -12.07 16.40 -1.45
CA TYR A 399 -13.35 16.07 -0.84
C TYR A 399 -13.77 17.13 0.18
N SER A 400 -15.07 17.33 0.31
CA SER A 400 -15.65 18.16 1.37
C SER A 400 -15.78 17.36 2.67
N PHE A 401 -15.65 18.04 3.80
CA PHE A 401 -15.77 17.43 5.13
C PHE A 401 -16.27 18.45 6.16
N TYR A 402 -16.64 17.99 7.34
CA TYR A 402 -16.97 18.87 8.47
C TYR A 402 -15.76 19.02 9.38
N MET A 403 -15.35 20.25 9.70
CA MET A 403 -14.30 20.54 10.69
C MET A 403 -14.94 21.06 11.98
N GLY A 404 -14.46 20.59 13.13
CA GLY A 404 -14.90 21.07 14.44
C GLY A 404 -14.71 22.57 14.54
N LYS A 405 -15.78 23.29 14.90
CA LYS A 405 -15.80 24.76 14.98
C LYS A 405 -14.83 25.28 16.04
N TYR A 406 -14.66 24.51 17.11
CA TYR A 406 -13.77 24.75 18.24
C TYR A 406 -12.89 23.51 18.52
N PRO A 407 -11.78 23.64 19.26
CA PRO A 407 -11.16 22.51 19.94
C PRO A 407 -12.18 21.79 20.84
N VAL A 408 -11.97 20.49 21.07
CA VAL A 408 -12.85 19.71 21.95
C VAL A 408 -12.77 20.27 23.37
N THR A 409 -13.91 20.59 23.96
CA THR A 409 -14.00 21.17 25.31
C THR A 409 -13.97 20.10 26.39
N GLN A 410 -13.62 20.49 27.61
CA GLN A 410 -13.63 19.61 28.79
C GLN A 410 -15.02 19.01 29.06
N LYS A 411 -16.10 19.77 28.81
CA LYS A 411 -17.47 19.25 28.91
C LYS A 411 -17.75 18.16 27.90
N GLN A 412 -17.32 18.33 26.65
CA GLN A 412 -17.50 17.34 25.58
C GLN A 412 -16.65 16.10 25.84
N TRP A 413 -15.39 16.28 26.27
CA TRP A 413 -14.53 15.19 26.73
C TRP A 413 -15.21 14.34 27.81
N LYS A 414 -15.64 15.00 28.90
CA LYS A 414 -16.25 14.32 30.06
C LYS A 414 -17.51 13.55 29.70
N LYS A 415 -18.31 14.01 28.74
CA LYS A 415 -19.49 13.27 28.25
C LYS A 415 -19.13 11.94 27.60
N VAL A 416 -17.96 11.82 26.96
CA VAL A 416 -17.55 10.63 26.21
C VAL A 416 -16.64 9.74 27.06
N MET A 417 -15.71 10.33 27.81
CA MET A 417 -14.67 9.60 28.54
C MET A 417 -15.02 9.37 30.02
N GLY A 418 -15.91 10.19 30.58
CA GLY A 418 -16.38 10.09 31.97
C GLY A 418 -15.56 10.89 33.00
N ASP A 419 -14.39 11.38 32.62
CA ASP A 419 -13.46 12.12 33.48
C ASP A 419 -13.05 13.48 32.88
N ASN A 420 -12.10 14.18 33.51
CA ASN A 420 -11.53 15.43 32.99
C ASN A 420 -10.05 15.55 33.41
N PRO A 421 -9.09 15.21 32.53
CA PRO A 421 -7.66 15.19 32.85
C PRO A 421 -7.02 16.59 32.87
N SER A 422 -7.71 17.62 32.36
CA SER A 422 -7.12 18.94 32.09
C SER A 422 -6.57 19.64 33.32
N THR A 423 -5.40 20.26 33.19
CA THR A 423 -4.77 21.06 34.25
C THR A 423 -5.62 22.30 34.59
N PHE A 424 -6.06 23.05 33.58
CA PHE A 424 -6.82 24.30 33.76
C PHE A 424 -8.32 24.05 33.68
N LYS A 425 -9.03 24.06 34.82
CA LYS A 425 -10.43 23.62 34.87
C LYS A 425 -11.41 24.67 34.31
N GLY A 426 -12.32 24.22 33.44
CA GLY A 426 -13.48 24.99 33.00
C GLY A 426 -14.27 24.26 31.91
N GLU A 427 -15.59 24.14 32.04
CA GLU A 427 -16.42 23.32 31.13
C GLU A 427 -16.25 23.69 29.64
N SER A 428 -16.14 24.99 29.36
CA SER A 428 -15.99 25.53 28.00
C SER A 428 -14.54 25.74 27.57
N ARG A 429 -13.56 25.40 28.42
CA ARG A 429 -12.13 25.43 28.05
C ARG A 429 -11.80 24.20 27.19
N PRO A 430 -10.78 24.27 26.33
CA PRO A 430 -10.31 23.09 25.61
C PRO A 430 -9.86 22.01 26.60
N VAL A 431 -10.06 20.76 26.24
CA VAL A 431 -9.44 19.65 26.96
C VAL A 431 -7.95 19.61 26.59
N GLU A 432 -7.10 19.55 27.61
CA GLU A 432 -5.64 19.40 27.51
C GLU A 432 -5.14 18.38 28.55
N SER A 433 -3.82 18.17 28.62
CA SER A 433 -3.18 17.13 29.44
C SER A 433 -3.65 15.72 29.07
N ILE A 434 -3.75 15.46 27.76
CA ILE A 434 -4.15 14.19 27.17
C ILE A 434 -3.01 13.60 26.33
N PHE A 435 -2.90 12.27 26.31
CA PHE A 435 -2.02 11.55 25.40
C PHE A 435 -2.65 11.43 24.01
N TRP A 436 -1.85 11.12 22.99
CA TRP A 436 -2.37 10.91 21.64
C TRP A 436 -3.33 9.71 21.61
N GLU A 437 -3.02 8.65 22.35
CA GLU A 437 -3.85 7.45 22.47
C GLU A 437 -5.21 7.75 23.12
N ASP A 438 -5.27 8.66 24.10
CA ASP A 438 -6.54 9.05 24.72
C ASP A 438 -7.47 9.72 23.71
N VAL A 439 -6.91 10.48 22.77
CA VAL A 439 -7.66 11.10 21.67
C VAL A 439 -8.24 10.03 20.74
N GLN A 440 -7.45 9.00 20.42
CA GLN A 440 -7.95 7.86 19.63
C GLN A 440 -9.06 7.10 20.36
N GLU A 441 -8.94 6.93 21.68
CA GLU A 441 -10.00 6.30 22.48
C GLU A 441 -11.27 7.16 22.53
N PHE A 442 -11.14 8.48 22.69
CA PHE A 442 -12.26 9.42 22.61
C PHE A 442 -12.99 9.28 21.27
N ILE A 443 -12.25 9.29 20.15
CA ILE A 443 -12.80 9.13 18.80
C ILE A 443 -13.51 7.79 18.65
N LYS A 444 -12.90 6.70 19.13
CA LYS A 444 -13.48 5.35 19.08
C LYS A 444 -14.80 5.28 19.86
N LYS A 445 -14.86 5.82 21.08
CA LYS A 445 -16.08 5.86 21.90
C LYS A 445 -17.15 6.73 21.26
N LEU A 446 -16.79 7.90 20.73
CA LEU A 446 -17.72 8.79 20.03
C LEU A 446 -18.33 8.13 18.80
N ASN A 447 -17.50 7.55 17.93
CA ASN A 447 -17.96 6.82 16.74
C ASN A 447 -18.89 5.66 17.11
N LYS A 448 -18.56 4.92 18.18
CA LYS A 448 -19.41 3.83 18.70
C LYS A 448 -20.76 4.36 19.21
N ASN A 449 -20.77 5.47 19.94
CA ASN A 449 -21.97 6.06 20.53
C ASN A 449 -22.93 6.60 19.46
N GLU A 450 -22.40 7.09 18.33
CA GLU A 450 -23.19 7.63 17.23
C GLU A 450 -23.40 6.65 16.07
N GLY A 451 -22.96 5.40 16.20
CA GLY A 451 -23.17 4.34 15.21
C GLY A 451 -22.51 4.61 13.85
N ALA A 452 -21.41 5.37 13.81
CA ALA A 452 -20.79 5.79 12.57
C ALA A 452 -19.28 5.96 12.72
N SER A 453 -18.48 5.39 11.82
CA SER A 453 -17.02 5.61 11.74
C SER A 453 -16.68 6.90 10.99
N LYS A 454 -17.23 8.04 11.45
CA LYS A 454 -17.18 9.32 10.73
C LYS A 454 -16.21 10.33 11.32
N TYR A 455 -15.93 10.28 12.62
CA TYR A 455 -15.02 11.19 13.30
C TYR A 455 -13.58 10.67 13.28
N ARG A 456 -12.62 11.56 13.07
CA ARG A 456 -11.17 11.31 13.20
C ARG A 456 -10.42 12.61 13.50
N LEU A 457 -9.14 12.52 13.84
CA LEU A 457 -8.24 13.66 13.74
C LEU A 457 -8.13 14.12 12.27
N PRO A 458 -8.01 15.43 12.00
CA PRO A 458 -7.61 15.89 10.68
C PRO A 458 -6.17 15.46 10.38
N SER A 459 -5.84 15.33 9.09
CA SER A 459 -4.44 15.36 8.68
C SER A 459 -3.84 16.74 8.91
N GLU A 460 -2.52 16.83 8.91
CA GLU A 460 -1.80 18.09 8.99
C GLU A 460 -2.18 19.01 7.83
N ALA A 461 -2.30 18.44 6.63
CA ALA A 461 -2.73 19.15 5.43
C ALA A 461 -4.16 19.70 5.55
N GLU A 462 -5.12 18.90 6.01
CA GLU A 462 -6.49 19.36 6.24
C GLU A 462 -6.56 20.45 7.31
N TRP A 463 -5.75 20.32 8.37
CA TRP A 463 -5.67 21.31 9.42
C TRP A 463 -5.16 22.66 8.89
N GLU A 464 -4.05 22.66 8.13
CA GLU A 464 -3.47 23.90 7.59
C GLU A 464 -4.40 24.55 6.54
N TYR A 465 -5.04 23.74 5.70
CA TYR A 465 -6.07 24.19 4.76
C TYR A 465 -7.19 24.94 5.49
N CYS A 466 -7.71 24.33 6.56
CA CYS A 466 -8.72 24.92 7.42
C CYS A 466 -8.25 26.18 8.14
N CYS A 467 -7.01 26.19 8.65
CA CYS A 467 -6.42 27.37 9.31
C CYS A 467 -6.36 28.55 8.34
N ARG A 468 -5.80 28.32 7.16
CA ARG A 468 -5.59 29.34 6.12
C ARG A 468 -6.88 29.92 5.58
N ALA A 469 -7.94 29.14 5.45
CA ALA A 469 -9.25 29.58 4.94
C ALA A 469 -9.11 30.48 3.68
N SER A 470 -8.41 29.94 2.68
CA SER A 470 -8.07 30.59 1.40
C SER A 470 -7.03 31.74 1.45
N THR A 471 -6.30 31.92 2.55
CA THR A 471 -5.17 32.85 2.62
C THR A 471 -3.82 32.15 2.46
N GLN A 472 -2.80 32.87 2.02
CA GLN A 472 -1.40 32.39 1.94
C GLN A 472 -0.46 33.19 2.86
N THR A 473 -1.04 34.04 3.72
CA THR A 473 -0.31 34.94 4.61
C THR A 473 0.24 34.19 5.82
N ARG A 474 1.16 34.85 6.54
CA ARG A 474 1.82 34.36 7.75
C ARG A 474 0.82 33.91 8.82
N TYR A 475 -0.23 34.70 9.03
CA TYR A 475 -1.40 34.33 9.82
C TYR A 475 -2.62 34.31 8.89
N PHE A 476 -3.68 33.59 9.26
CA PHE A 476 -4.91 33.56 8.45
C PHE A 476 -5.61 34.93 8.30
N PHE A 477 -5.26 35.89 9.18
CA PHE A 477 -5.77 37.26 9.18
C PHE A 477 -4.82 38.29 8.55
N GLY A 478 -3.73 37.83 7.92
CA GLY A 478 -2.71 38.66 7.26
C GLY A 478 -1.32 38.54 7.89
N ASP A 479 -0.40 39.43 7.53
CA ASP A 479 1.00 39.38 7.99
C ASP A 479 1.29 40.28 9.21
N ASN A 480 0.33 41.11 9.62
CA ASN A 480 0.51 42.03 10.75
C ASN A 480 0.29 41.32 12.10
N GLU A 481 1.39 40.95 12.74
CA GLU A 481 1.45 40.32 14.07
C GLU A 481 0.73 41.15 15.16
N SER A 482 0.67 42.49 15.04
CA SER A 482 0.01 43.35 16.04
C SER A 482 -1.50 43.11 16.15
N LYS A 483 -2.10 42.36 15.22
CA LYS A 483 -3.52 41.99 15.26
C LYS A 483 -3.77 40.68 15.99
N LEU A 484 -2.73 39.92 16.35
CA LEU A 484 -2.87 38.58 16.91
C LEU A 484 -3.75 38.54 18.17
N ASP A 485 -3.73 39.61 18.98
CA ASP A 485 -4.58 39.73 20.17
C ASP A 485 -6.08 39.62 19.89
N GLU A 486 -6.53 39.94 18.69
CA GLU A 486 -7.94 39.82 18.30
C GLU A 486 -8.33 38.36 17.95
N TYR A 487 -7.35 37.50 17.66
CA TYR A 487 -7.55 36.18 17.06
C TYR A 487 -7.05 35.01 17.91
N ALA A 488 -6.13 35.24 18.85
CA ALA A 488 -5.47 34.16 19.58
C ALA A 488 -5.29 34.45 21.07
N TRP A 489 -5.31 33.38 21.87
CA TRP A 489 -4.72 33.35 23.21
C TRP A 489 -3.30 32.79 23.12
N TYR A 490 -2.29 33.60 23.43
CA TYR A 490 -0.87 33.23 23.33
C TYR A 490 -0.11 33.83 24.53
N ASP A 491 1.21 33.61 24.61
CA ASP A 491 2.01 33.92 25.82
C ASP A 491 1.75 35.33 26.39
N ASP A 492 1.70 36.35 25.53
CA ASP A 492 1.60 37.75 25.97
C ASP A 492 0.22 38.14 26.53
N ASN A 493 -0.84 37.42 26.17
CA ASN A 493 -2.23 37.82 26.51
C ASN A 493 -3.05 36.73 27.24
N SER A 494 -2.54 35.52 27.38
CA SER A 494 -3.28 34.40 27.97
C SER A 494 -3.33 34.42 29.49
N GLY A 495 -2.44 35.17 30.15
CA GLY A 495 -2.31 35.08 31.61
C GLY A 495 -1.80 33.71 32.08
N SER A 496 -1.05 33.01 31.22
CA SER A 496 -0.46 31.70 31.48
C SER A 496 -1.47 30.56 31.72
N GLU A 497 -2.62 30.60 31.03
CA GLU A 497 -3.63 29.54 31.07
C GLU A 497 -4.46 29.43 29.77
N THR A 498 -5.16 28.30 29.60
CA THR A 498 -6.17 28.14 28.53
C THR A 498 -7.40 29.03 28.78
N HIS A 499 -8.14 29.37 27.73
CA HIS A 499 -9.36 30.17 27.84
C HIS A 499 -10.59 29.45 27.26
N PRO A 500 -11.81 29.82 27.66
CA PRO A 500 -13.02 29.30 27.02
C PRO A 500 -12.97 29.48 25.50
N VAL A 501 -13.36 28.45 24.76
CA VAL A 501 -13.35 28.46 23.30
C VAL A 501 -14.30 29.52 22.74
N GLY A 502 -13.97 30.08 21.57
CA GLY A 502 -14.82 31.02 20.84
C GLY A 502 -14.79 32.46 21.34
N GLN A 503 -13.84 32.83 22.21
CA GLN A 503 -13.72 34.19 22.75
C GLN A 503 -12.91 35.15 21.86
N LYS A 504 -12.14 34.62 20.90
CA LYS A 504 -11.41 35.40 19.88
C LYS A 504 -12.13 35.36 18.54
N LYS A 505 -11.69 36.19 17.59
CA LYS A 505 -12.26 36.20 16.23
C LYS A 505 -11.91 34.91 15.48
N SER A 506 -12.87 34.38 14.73
CA SER A 506 -12.66 33.23 13.86
C SER A 506 -11.97 33.61 12.55
N ASN A 507 -11.53 32.58 11.81
CA ASN A 507 -11.12 32.75 10.41
C ASN A 507 -12.33 32.88 9.47
N LYS A 508 -12.07 33.03 8.15
CA LYS A 508 -13.12 33.23 7.14
C LYS A 508 -14.14 32.08 7.04
N TRP A 509 -13.80 30.90 7.55
CA TRP A 509 -14.67 29.73 7.55
C TRP A 509 -15.37 29.52 8.91
N GLY A 510 -15.24 30.46 9.85
CA GLY A 510 -15.93 30.38 11.13
C GLY A 510 -15.30 29.38 12.10
N LEU A 511 -14.03 28.99 11.88
CA LEU A 511 -13.27 28.19 12.83
C LEU A 511 -12.61 29.11 13.87
N TYR A 512 -12.80 28.79 15.14
CA TYR A 512 -12.30 29.54 16.28
C TYR A 512 -11.12 28.82 16.92
N ASP A 513 -10.25 29.61 17.55
CA ASP A 513 -9.08 29.13 18.29
C ASP A 513 -8.19 28.18 17.48
N ILE A 514 -8.21 28.31 16.15
CA ILE A 514 -7.35 27.53 15.25
C ILE A 514 -5.89 28.00 15.31
N VAL A 515 -5.64 29.15 15.94
CA VAL A 515 -4.31 29.57 16.36
C VAL A 515 -4.37 30.04 17.83
N GLY A 516 -3.40 29.62 18.64
CA GLY A 516 -3.36 29.87 20.08
C GLY A 516 -4.31 28.97 20.89
N ASN A 517 -4.52 29.33 22.15
CA ASN A 517 -5.21 28.56 23.19
C ASN A 517 -4.51 27.22 23.47
N VAL A 518 -4.65 26.22 22.61
CA VAL A 518 -3.92 24.95 22.71
C VAL A 518 -3.36 24.55 21.34
N TRP A 519 -2.20 23.91 21.37
CA TRP A 519 -1.72 23.12 20.25
C TRP A 519 -2.71 21.99 20.00
N GLU A 520 -2.92 21.64 18.73
CA GLU A 520 -3.89 20.62 18.36
C GLU A 520 -3.21 19.41 17.74
N TRP A 521 -3.44 18.23 18.30
CA TRP A 521 -3.04 16.97 17.68
C TRP A 521 -3.66 16.82 16.29
N VAL A 522 -2.84 16.38 15.34
CA VAL A 522 -3.28 15.89 14.02
C VAL A 522 -2.86 14.43 13.85
N GLN A 523 -3.35 13.78 12.80
CA GLN A 523 -3.11 12.35 12.59
C GLN A 523 -1.62 12.06 12.27
N ASP A 524 -0.98 12.95 11.52
CA ASP A 524 0.35 12.77 10.91
C ASP A 524 1.48 12.49 11.92
N LYS A 525 2.41 11.63 11.49
CA LYS A 525 3.73 11.49 12.11
C LYS A 525 4.60 12.69 11.76
N TRP A 526 5.58 12.97 12.61
CA TRP A 526 6.49 14.10 12.41
C TRP A 526 7.52 13.83 11.31
N HIS A 527 7.68 14.78 10.40
CA HIS A 527 8.79 14.82 9.43
C HIS A 527 9.49 16.17 9.50
N HIS A 528 10.81 16.17 9.29
CA HIS A 528 11.64 17.37 9.38
C HIS A 528 11.44 18.38 8.24
N ASN A 529 10.63 18.06 7.23
CA ASN A 529 10.29 18.90 6.07
C ASN A 529 9.16 18.24 5.28
N TYR A 530 8.69 18.93 4.23
CA TYR A 530 7.67 18.49 3.28
C TYR A 530 8.26 17.99 1.94
N LEU A 531 9.51 17.55 1.89
CA LEU A 531 10.15 17.19 0.62
C LEU A 531 9.47 16.02 -0.10
N VAL A 532 8.89 15.07 0.64
CA VAL A 532 8.24 13.85 0.11
C VAL A 532 6.90 13.61 0.80
N THR A 533 6.08 14.65 0.86
CA THR A 533 4.80 14.65 1.59
C THR A 533 3.61 14.30 0.70
N PRO A 534 2.52 13.72 1.24
CA PRO A 534 1.28 13.54 0.49
C PRO A 534 0.68 14.87 0.01
N SER A 535 0.25 14.90 -1.25
CA SER A 535 -0.34 16.10 -1.86
C SER A 535 -1.87 16.02 -2.05
N ASP A 536 -2.52 14.99 -1.51
CA ASP A 536 -3.95 14.69 -1.66
C ASP A 536 -4.76 14.92 -0.37
N GLY A 537 -4.14 15.52 0.64
CA GLY A 537 -4.74 15.75 1.95
C GLY A 537 -4.77 14.54 2.88
N SER A 538 -4.23 13.39 2.48
CA SER A 538 -4.05 12.26 3.38
C SER A 538 -3.01 12.55 4.46
N ALA A 539 -3.12 11.85 5.60
CA ALA A 539 -2.15 11.98 6.69
C ALA A 539 -0.84 11.26 6.33
N TRP A 540 0.29 11.84 6.70
CA TRP A 540 1.61 11.26 6.52
C TRP A 540 1.95 10.35 7.71
N GLU A 541 1.69 9.04 7.55
CA GLU A 541 1.74 8.06 8.65
C GLU A 541 2.83 6.98 8.49
N ASP A 542 3.92 7.27 7.77
CA ASP A 542 5.03 6.33 7.65
C ASP A 542 5.83 6.17 8.98
N ASP A 543 6.70 5.16 9.03
CA ASP A 543 7.46 4.81 10.23
C ASP A 543 8.67 5.75 10.49
N TYR A 544 8.72 6.95 9.89
CA TYR A 544 9.86 7.86 10.00
C TYR A 544 10.12 8.36 11.43
N SER A 545 9.05 8.58 12.20
CA SER A 545 9.14 9.16 13.54
C SER A 545 8.09 8.55 14.47
N SER A 546 8.47 8.39 15.75
CA SER A 546 7.52 8.02 16.80
C SER A 546 6.61 9.19 17.19
N SER A 547 7.08 10.44 17.06
CA SER A 547 6.33 11.65 17.41
C SER A 547 5.24 11.96 16.38
N HIS A 548 4.14 12.55 16.86
CA HIS A 548 3.07 13.09 16.03
C HIS A 548 3.18 14.62 15.91
N VAL A 549 2.60 15.15 14.85
CA VAL A 549 2.52 16.59 14.62
C VAL A 549 1.44 17.21 15.52
N VAL A 550 1.71 18.42 16.01
CA VAL A 550 0.73 19.33 16.60
C VAL A 550 0.78 20.69 15.88
N ARG A 551 -0.37 21.35 15.72
CA ARG A 551 -0.50 22.61 14.98
C ARG A 551 -1.18 23.73 15.78
N GLY A 552 -0.97 24.98 15.39
CA GLY A 552 -1.73 26.15 15.85
C GLY A 552 -1.10 27.05 16.93
N GLY A 553 -0.08 26.61 17.65
CA GLY A 553 0.40 27.37 18.81
C GLY A 553 -0.50 27.19 20.03
N SER A 554 -0.13 27.77 21.16
CA SER A 554 -0.90 27.65 22.41
C SER A 554 -0.75 28.88 23.29
N TRP A 555 -1.47 28.89 24.42
CA TRP A 555 -1.42 29.94 25.44
C TRP A 555 -0.02 30.24 25.98
N SER A 556 0.94 29.30 25.86
CA SER A 556 2.27 29.37 26.48
C SER A 556 3.41 29.66 25.48
N TYR A 557 3.08 29.97 24.23
CA TYR A 557 4.08 30.24 23.18
C TYR A 557 3.92 31.63 22.57
N PRO A 558 5.02 32.25 22.11
CA PRO A 558 4.99 33.59 21.55
C PRO A 558 4.29 33.63 20.20
N ALA A 559 3.95 34.84 19.75
CA ALA A 559 3.26 35.11 18.49
C ALA A 559 3.86 34.41 17.25
N ARG A 560 5.17 34.17 17.24
CA ARG A 560 5.87 33.42 16.19
C ARG A 560 5.30 32.01 15.96
N ARG A 561 4.79 31.36 17.02
CA ARG A 561 4.25 29.99 17.00
C ARG A 561 2.77 29.92 16.62
N CYS A 562 2.10 31.06 16.43
CA CYS A 562 0.70 31.13 16.01
C CYS A 562 0.54 31.29 14.48
N ARG A 563 1.62 31.12 13.70
CA ARG A 563 1.55 31.22 12.24
C ARG A 563 0.85 30.00 11.64
N SER A 564 0.22 30.18 10.48
CA SER A 564 -0.52 29.10 9.82
C SER A 564 0.37 27.91 9.46
N ALA A 565 1.61 28.16 9.02
CA ALA A 565 2.58 27.12 8.68
C ALA A 565 3.29 26.50 9.89
N ASP A 566 3.20 27.06 11.10
CA ASP A 566 4.07 26.65 12.22
C ASP A 566 3.81 25.21 12.68
N ARG A 567 4.84 24.37 12.58
CA ARG A 567 4.76 22.96 12.96
C ARG A 567 5.48 22.72 14.27
N ARG A 568 4.99 21.74 15.02
CA ARG A 568 5.69 21.20 16.19
C ARG A 568 5.42 19.71 16.29
N ARG A 569 6.31 18.99 16.96
CA ARG A 569 6.10 17.59 17.33
C ARG A 569 5.88 17.41 18.81
N ASN A 570 5.14 16.39 19.16
CA ASN A 570 5.07 15.88 20.51
C ASN A 570 5.05 14.35 20.50
N LEU A 571 5.63 13.74 21.53
CA LEU A 571 5.61 12.30 21.69
C LEU A 571 4.18 11.86 22.06
N PRO A 572 3.68 10.75 21.52
CA PRO A 572 2.34 10.26 21.85
C PRO A 572 2.18 10.01 23.36
N GLU A 573 3.25 9.57 24.03
CA GLU A 573 3.32 9.32 25.47
C GLU A 573 3.56 10.59 26.31
N SER A 574 3.47 11.80 25.73
CA SER A 574 3.61 13.05 26.45
C SER A 574 2.31 13.84 26.45
N CYS A 575 1.74 14.03 27.64
CA CYS A 575 0.61 14.93 27.85
C CYS A 575 1.12 16.28 28.38
N LYS A 576 0.68 17.39 27.76
CA LYS A 576 1.03 18.75 28.17
C LYS A 576 -0.22 19.59 28.36
N SER A 577 -0.12 20.57 29.26
CA SER A 577 -1.25 21.46 29.58
C SER A 577 -1.57 22.51 28.51
N ASP A 578 -0.86 22.45 27.39
CA ASP A 578 -1.00 23.32 26.23
C ASP A 578 -1.31 22.54 24.95
N ILE A 579 -1.58 21.22 25.02
CA ILE A 579 -1.93 20.38 23.88
C ILE A 579 -3.33 19.78 24.08
N GLY A 580 -4.23 20.08 23.14
CA GLY A 580 -5.55 19.49 22.97
C GLY A 580 -5.74 18.96 21.55
N PHE A 581 -6.96 19.03 21.02
CA PHE A 581 -7.27 18.60 19.65
C PHE A 581 -8.61 19.14 19.17
N ARG A 582 -8.83 19.10 17.85
CA ARG A 582 -10.15 19.23 17.22
C ARG A 582 -10.44 18.03 16.34
N LEU A 583 -11.70 17.85 15.99
CA LEU A 583 -12.14 16.72 15.17
C LEU A 583 -12.54 17.14 13.77
N LEU A 584 -12.28 16.24 12.83
CA LEU A 584 -12.87 16.22 11.52
C LEU A 584 -13.96 15.13 11.48
N LYS A 585 -15.06 15.41 10.79
CA LYS A 585 -16.11 14.44 10.49
C LYS A 585 -16.27 14.28 8.98
N LYS A 586 -16.13 13.06 8.48
CA LYS A 586 -16.45 12.68 7.09
C LYS A 586 -17.94 12.89 6.79
N LEU A 587 -18.28 13.29 5.57
CA LEU A 587 -19.68 13.47 5.15
C LEU A 587 -20.49 12.18 5.30
#